data_AF-A0AAN7SGE0-F1
#
_entry.id   AF-A0AAN7SGE0-F1
#
_cell.length_a   1.000
_cell.length_b   1.000
_cell.length_c   1.000
_cell.angle_alpha   90.00
_cell.angle_beta   90.00
_cell.angle_gamma   90.00
#
_symmetry.space_group_name_H-M   'P 1'
#
loop_
_entity.id
_entity.type
_entity.pdbx_description
1 polymer ?
#
loop_
_entity_poly.entity_id
_entity_poly.type
_entity_poly.pdbx_seq_one_letter_code
_entity_poly.pdbx_strand_id
1 'polypeptide(L)'
;MKGKKCIRTKKSLKAVRFEYKNCTSVQTYKPRYCGFCNDGRCCTPHNTKTIQVEFRCPQGKVLKKPMMLINTCVCHNNCPQSNNAFFQPLDPTSSEAKI
;
A
#
# COMPACT_ATOMS: atom_id res chain seq x y z
N MET A 1 -18.83 23.74 -6.13
CA MET A 1 -19.37 22.40 -5.81
C MET A 1 -18.62 21.30 -6.56
N LYS A 2 -18.40 20.17 -5.89
CA LYS A 2 -18.28 18.80 -6.45
C LYS A 2 -17.12 18.50 -7.42
N GLY A 3 -15.88 18.77 -7.00
CA GLY A 3 -14.77 17.89 -7.39
C GLY A 3 -14.97 16.55 -6.67
N LYS A 4 -15.78 15.66 -7.25
CA LYS A 4 -16.26 14.41 -6.66
C LYS A 4 -15.07 13.66 -6.03
N LYS A 5 -15.03 13.63 -4.69
CA LYS A 5 -14.16 12.77 -3.87
C LYS A 5 -14.07 11.40 -4.56
N CYS A 6 -12.87 10.85 -4.80
CA CYS A 6 -12.73 9.42 -5.13
C CYS A 6 -13.60 8.67 -4.12
N ILE A 7 -14.69 8.06 -4.60
CA ILE A 7 -15.86 7.72 -3.77
C ILE A 7 -15.50 6.71 -2.67
N ARG A 8 -14.34 6.08 -2.75
CA ARG A 8 -13.84 5.17 -1.74
C ARG A 8 -12.32 5.23 -1.66
N THR A 9 -11.75 6.16 -0.89
CA THR A 9 -10.69 5.68 -0.01
C THR A 9 -11.35 4.63 0.89
N LYS A 10 -11.25 3.34 0.55
CA LYS A 10 -11.55 2.30 1.53
C LYS A 10 -10.45 2.42 2.56
N LYS A 11 -10.70 3.19 3.62
CA LYS A 11 -9.94 3.05 4.85
C LYS A 11 -10.10 1.58 5.21
N SER A 12 -9.00 0.86 5.43
CA SER A 12 -9.14 -0.50 5.93
C SER A 12 -10.02 -0.44 7.18
N LEU A 13 -11.17 -1.13 7.15
CA LEU A 13 -12.10 -1.18 8.28
C LEU A 13 -11.39 -1.76 9.51
N LYS A 14 -10.37 -2.58 9.25
CA LYS A 14 -9.54 -3.25 10.25
C LYS A 14 -8.14 -2.66 10.26
N ALA A 15 -7.57 -2.50 11.45
CA ALA A 15 -6.14 -2.23 11.55
C ALA A 15 -5.40 -3.50 11.12
N VAL A 16 -4.52 -3.39 10.13
CA VAL A 16 -3.74 -4.50 9.58
C VAL A 16 -2.29 -4.34 9.98
N ARG A 17 -1.57 -5.47 10.09
CA ARG A 17 -0.12 -5.44 10.22
C ARG A 17 0.49 -5.43 8.82
N PHE A 18 1.55 -4.67 8.61
CA PHE A 18 2.31 -4.78 7.38
C PHE A 18 3.19 -6.01 7.44
N GLU A 19 3.40 -6.65 6.29
CA GLU A 19 4.30 -7.78 6.13
C GLU A 19 5.41 -7.41 5.16
N TYR A 20 6.64 -7.75 5.52
CA TYR A 20 7.82 -7.49 4.71
C TYR A 20 8.84 -8.60 4.93
N LYS A 21 9.15 -9.38 3.88
CA LYS A 21 10.17 -10.46 3.92
C LYS A 21 10.03 -11.38 5.15
N ASN A 22 8.85 -11.94 5.37
CA ASN A 22 8.52 -12.78 6.54
C ASN A 22 8.60 -12.07 7.90
N CYS A 23 8.63 -10.74 7.93
CA CYS A 23 8.54 -9.94 9.15
C CYS A 23 7.21 -9.21 9.22
N THR A 24 6.68 -9.04 10.43
CA THR A 24 5.38 -8.40 10.65
C THR A 24 5.57 -7.10 11.44
N SER A 25 4.88 -6.03 11.05
CA SER A 25 4.98 -4.74 11.74
C SER A 25 4.58 -4.89 13.21
N VAL A 26 5.27 -4.22 14.13
CA VAL A 26 4.98 -4.29 15.57
C VAL A 26 3.61 -3.69 15.88
N GLN A 27 3.30 -2.56 15.24
CA GLN A 27 2.03 -1.86 15.35
C GLN A 27 1.07 -2.27 14.23
N THR A 28 -0.22 -2.04 14.45
CA THR A 28 -1.24 -2.16 13.40
C THR A 28 -1.53 -0.79 12.79
N TYR A 29 -1.78 -0.76 11.49
CA TYR A 29 -2.03 0.46 10.73
C TYR A 29 -3.41 0.39 10.07
N LYS A 30 -4.03 1.55 9.85
CA LYS A 30 -5.27 1.66 9.07
C LYS A 30 -4.95 2.33 7.72
N PRO A 31 -4.24 1.64 6.81
CA PRO A 31 -3.90 2.22 5.51
C PRO A 31 -5.18 2.56 4.73
N ARG A 32 -5.07 3.59 3.90
CA ARG A 32 -6.07 3.93 2.91
C ARG A 32 -5.61 3.37 1.58
N TYR A 33 -6.55 2.90 0.78
CA TYR A 33 -6.30 2.45 -0.57
C TYR A 33 -7.15 3.27 -1.53
N CYS A 34 -6.62 3.56 -2.72
CA CYS A 34 -7.39 4.19 -3.79
C CYS A 34 -8.35 3.17 -4.41
N GLY A 35 -9.54 3.62 -4.78
CA GLY A 35 -10.55 2.82 -5.47
C GLY A 35 -10.56 3.10 -6.96
N PHE A 36 -11.75 3.10 -7.56
CA PHE A 36 -11.98 3.45 -8.96
C PHE A 36 -12.90 4.68 -9.08
N CYS A 37 -12.85 5.37 -10.21
CA CYS A 37 -13.78 6.45 -10.56
C CYS A 37 -14.82 5.92 -11.55
N ASN A 38 -16.09 6.30 -11.38
CA ASN A 38 -17.20 5.76 -12.19
C ASN A 38 -17.36 6.47 -13.55
N ASP A 39 -16.46 7.38 -13.89
CA ASP A 39 -16.54 8.26 -15.07
C ASP A 39 -15.38 8.03 -16.04
N GLY A 40 -14.79 6.82 -16.02
CA GLY A 40 -13.69 6.43 -16.90
C GLY A 40 -12.32 7.02 -16.52
N ARG A 41 -12.23 7.75 -15.40
CA ARG A 41 -10.98 8.32 -14.91
C ARG A 41 -10.19 7.36 -14.03
N CYS A 42 -8.87 7.50 -14.01
CA CYS A 42 -8.02 6.78 -13.08
C CYS A 42 -7.98 7.48 -11.72
N CYS A 43 -8.11 6.70 -10.62
CA CYS A 43 -7.93 7.19 -9.26
C CYS A 43 -6.50 6.86 -8.80
N THR A 44 -5.65 7.87 -8.61
CA THR A 44 -4.26 7.69 -8.16
C THR A 44 -4.01 8.37 -6.81
N PRO A 45 -2.99 7.95 -6.05
CA PRO A 45 -2.57 8.65 -4.83
C PRO A 45 -2.12 10.08 -5.16
N HIS A 46 -2.65 11.06 -4.43
CA HIS A 46 -2.29 12.47 -4.60
C HIS A 46 -1.49 13.01 -3.41
N ASN A 47 -1.92 12.68 -2.20
CA ASN A 47 -1.20 13.02 -0.99
C ASN A 47 -0.87 11.71 -0.27
N THR A 48 0.41 11.50 0.00
CA THR A 48 0.93 10.34 0.72
C THR A 48 1.85 10.80 1.84
N LYS A 49 1.99 9.97 2.87
CA LYS A 49 2.92 10.18 3.97
C LYS A 49 3.80 8.95 4.09
N THR A 50 5.11 9.14 4.05
CA THR A 50 6.06 8.06 4.34
C THR A 50 6.31 8.02 5.84
N ILE A 51 6.18 6.84 6.44
CA ILE A 51 6.45 6.61 7.86
C ILE A 51 7.49 5.49 8.03
N GLN A 52 8.30 5.58 9.08
CA GLN A 52 9.17 4.48 9.47
C GLN A 52 8.36 3.44 10.24
N VAL A 53 8.21 2.26 9.66
CA VAL A 53 7.50 1.14 10.28
C VAL A 53 8.52 0.16 10.85
N GLU A 54 8.36 -0.17 12.12
CA GLU A 54 9.13 -1.21 12.78
C GLU A 54 8.48 -2.58 12.57
N PHE A 55 9.28 -3.57 12.18
CA PHE A 55 8.90 -4.95 11.93
C PHE A 55 9.66 -5.88 12.87
N ARG A 56 8.97 -6.88 13.39
CA ARG A 56 9.55 -8.00 14.11
C ARG A 56 9.60 -9.21 13.18
N CYS A 57 10.79 -9.79 13.06
CA CYS A 57 11.09 -10.95 12.23
C CYS A 57 11.26 -12.21 13.08
N PRO A 58 11.34 -13.39 12.45
CA PRO A 58 11.80 -14.61 13.11
C PRO A 58 13.16 -14.38 13.81
N GLN A 59 13.43 -15.16 14.85
CA GLN A 59 14.66 -15.08 15.65
C GLN A 59 14.85 -13.74 16.41
N GLY A 60 13.78 -12.97 16.60
CA GLY A 60 13.80 -11.75 17.42
C GLY A 60 14.41 -10.52 16.74
N LYS A 61 14.79 -10.61 15.46
CA LYS A 61 15.34 -9.48 14.70
C LYS A 61 14.28 -8.40 14.52
N VAL A 62 14.69 -7.14 14.69
CA VAL A 62 13.85 -5.96 14.46
C VAL A 62 14.42 -5.15 13.31
N LEU A 63 13.56 -4.73 12.38
CA LEU A 63 13.96 -3.88 11.25
C LEU A 63 12.99 -2.71 11.09
N LYS A 64 13.52 -1.56 10.66
CA LYS A 64 12.74 -0.36 10.35
C LYS A 64 12.74 -0.14 8.84
N LYS A 65 11.56 0.06 8.25
CA LYS A 65 11.42 0.33 6.82
C LYS A 65 10.47 1.50 6.56
N PRO A 66 10.83 2.39 5.61
CA PRO A 66 9.92 3.43 5.15
C PRO A 66 8.75 2.78 4.40
N MET A 67 7.53 3.02 4.86
CA MET A 67 6.30 2.59 4.21
C MET A 67 5.44 3.81 3.86
N MET A 68 4.85 3.79 2.67
CA MET A 68 4.00 4.87 2.17
C MET A 68 2.54 4.64 2.60
N LEU A 69 1.96 5.63 3.27
CA LEU A 69 0.54 5.68 3.61
C LEU A 69 -0.18 6.70 2.73
N ILE A 70 -1.30 6.30 2.14
CA ILE A 70 -2.10 7.20 1.30
C ILE A 70 -3.01 8.05 2.20
N ASN A 71 -3.01 9.36 1.98
CA ASN A 71 -3.92 10.31 2.64
C ASN A 71 -5.13 10.60 1.75
N THR A 72 -4.90 10.99 0.49
CA THR A 72 -5.95 11.34 -0.48
C THR A 72 -5.64 10.75 -1.85
N CYS A 73 -6.70 10.45 -2.60
CA CYS A 73 -6.63 10.05 -4.01
C CYS A 73 -7.41 11.05 -4.87
N VAL A 74 -7.02 11.20 -6.14
CA VAL A 74 -7.70 12.08 -7.11
C VAL A 74 -8.05 11.32 -8.38
N CYS A 75 -9.15 11.69 -9.02
CA CYS A 75 -9.52 11.19 -10.34
C CYS A 75 -8.93 12.10 -11.42
N HIS A 76 -8.19 11.54 -12.38
CA HIS A 76 -7.67 12.28 -13.53
C HIS A 76 -7.75 11.46 -14.83
N ASN A 77 -7.77 12.16 -15.98
CA ASN A 77 -7.87 11.54 -17.31
C ASN A 77 -6.52 11.02 -17.82
N ASN A 78 -5.41 11.59 -17.34
CA ASN A 78 -4.07 11.18 -17.75
C ASN A 78 -3.62 9.94 -16.98
N CYS A 79 -4.24 8.79 -17.23
CA CYS A 79 -3.90 7.54 -16.58
C CYS A 79 -2.41 7.20 -16.80
N PRO A 80 -1.63 6.90 -15.75
CA PRO A 80 -0.26 6.48 -15.94
C PRO A 80 -0.24 5.22 -16.81
N GLN A 81 0.63 5.19 -17.83
CA GLN A 81 0.75 4.10 -18.81
C GLN A 81 1.28 2.77 -18.21
N SER A 82 1.39 2.67 -16.89
CA SER A 82 1.86 1.48 -16.20
C SER A 82 0.68 0.62 -15.72
N ASN A 83 0.20 -0.26 -16.60
CA ASN A 83 -0.26 -1.58 -16.15
C ASN A 83 0.88 -2.21 -15.31
N ASN A 84 0.57 -2.68 -14.11
CA ASN A 84 1.42 -3.53 -13.24
C ASN A 84 2.57 -2.88 -12.44
N ALA A 85 2.30 -1.95 -11.53
CA ALA A 85 3.33 -1.58 -10.52
C ALA A 85 2.81 -1.12 -9.16
N PHE A 86 1.67 -1.60 -8.65
CA PHE A 86 1.29 -1.43 -7.23
C PHE A 86 0.57 -2.65 -6.64
N PHE A 87 1.03 -3.83 -7.03
CA PHE A 87 1.04 -5.02 -6.18
C PHE A 87 2.37 -5.68 -6.50
N GLN A 88 3.41 -5.39 -5.73
CA GLN A 88 4.40 -6.43 -5.48
C GLN A 88 3.75 -7.30 -4.40
N PRO A 89 3.12 -8.46 -4.72
CA PRO A 89 3.33 -9.57 -3.82
C PRO A 89 4.84 -9.69 -3.68
N LEU A 90 5.34 -9.73 -2.45
CA LEU A 90 6.72 -10.11 -2.18
C LEU A 90 7.03 -11.32 -3.04
N ASP A 91 7.93 -11.17 -4.01
CA ASP A 91 8.43 -12.29 -4.82
C ASP A 91 8.78 -13.44 -3.86
N PRO A 92 8.11 -14.60 -3.91
CA PRO A 92 8.44 -15.75 -3.08
C PRO A 92 9.54 -16.61 -3.73
N THR A 93 10.43 -16.01 -4.53
CA THR A 93 11.45 -16.75 -5.27
C THR A 93 12.82 -16.12 -5.11
N SER A 94 13.35 -16.20 -3.89
CA SER A 94 14.80 -16.28 -3.69
C SER A 94 15.06 -17.19 -2.49
N SER A 95 15.10 -18.50 -2.78
CA SER A 95 15.84 -19.53 -2.07
C SER A 95 16.11 -20.66 -3.07
N GLU A 96 17.34 -20.73 -3.58
CA GLU A 96 17.92 -22.00 -3.98
C GLU A 96 17.87 -22.95 -2.77
N ALA A 97 17.32 -24.16 -2.94
CA ALA A 97 17.86 -25.43 -2.43
C ALA A 97 16.84 -26.59 -2.48
N LYS A 98 17.33 -27.73 -2.99
CA LYS A 98 16.94 -29.13 -2.74
C LYS A 98 15.61 -29.60 -3.35
N ILE A 99 15.53 -30.67 -4.15
CA ILE A 99 16.40 -31.85 -4.41
C ILE A 99 16.54 -32.04 -5.92
#